data_AF-A0A7G9YMR3-F1
#
_entry.id   AF-A0A7G9YMR3-F1
#
_cell.length_a   1.000
_cell.length_b   1.000
_cell.length_c   1.000
_cell.angle_alpha   90.00
_cell.angle_beta   90.00
_cell.angle_gamma   90.00
#
_symmetry.space_group_name_H-M   'P 1'
#
loop_
_entity.id
_entity.type
_entity.pdbx_description
1 polymer ?
#
loop_
_entity_poly.entity_id
_entity_poly.type
_entity_poly.pdbx_seq_one_letter_code
_entity_poly.pdbx_strand_id
1 'polypeptide(L)'
;MVAAFTALVTPAAGIPDNLSPGFTFSKNFYDVYGKPNLIASIVGDEKFGRGDEVTLTIDLINRGVVLGFESDRMPDDDEEIDLARMELGYELQQVNAIGITAVLVSPEGIPIEVKSGPQQAGSIKGDKGARKTARFNIEIDENAPAGTYPLILATSYMYQKNAQVSGNVSDSRTDVNLWYDTLNQTQTLYITVEKLADFEITNVSSDLRAGEDDRVISITYLNTGEETATDAVARISVTDPFSSTDDQAYLGALAPGESVTGIFVLDTDSGAAIKSYGIDTEIRFTDSTGESEISESMTATVTIAPLIPTSAKVKPYILPAVLLLLLVLVATGVRYYLTNVAGKRNAPRTDEQDD
;
A
#
# COMPACT_ATOMS: atom_id res chain seq x y z
N MET A 1 -23.74 10.49 -10.71
CA MET A 1 -24.91 9.74 -11.20
C MET A 1 -24.76 8.34 -10.63
N VAL A 2 -25.49 8.02 -9.56
CA VAL A 2 -25.28 6.83 -8.73
C VAL A 2 -25.81 5.61 -9.48
N ALA A 3 -24.92 4.70 -9.89
CA ALA A 3 -25.31 3.38 -10.35
C ALA A 3 -25.37 2.48 -9.12
N ALA A 4 -26.55 2.31 -8.55
CA ALA A 4 -26.76 1.28 -7.54
C ALA A 4 -26.65 -0.08 -8.23
N PHE A 5 -25.54 -0.81 -8.08
CA PHE A 5 -25.59 -2.25 -8.31
C PHE A 5 -26.35 -2.88 -7.16
N THR A 6 -27.66 -3.03 -7.36
CA THR A 6 -28.38 -4.17 -6.80
C THR A 6 -27.65 -5.42 -7.24
N ALA A 7 -26.82 -5.98 -6.36
CA ALA A 7 -26.56 -7.41 -6.39
C ALA A 7 -27.94 -8.07 -6.35
N LEU A 8 -28.41 -8.51 -7.52
CA LEU A 8 -29.50 -9.46 -7.63
C LEU A 8 -28.99 -10.74 -6.98
N VAL A 9 -29.05 -10.78 -5.64
CA VAL A 9 -29.42 -12.00 -4.96
C VAL A 9 -30.82 -12.26 -5.49
N THR A 10 -30.90 -13.01 -6.58
CA THR A 10 -32.15 -13.69 -6.89
C THR A 10 -32.52 -14.40 -5.60
N PRO A 11 -33.65 -14.06 -4.96
CA PRO A 11 -34.17 -14.97 -3.96
C PRO A 11 -34.35 -16.27 -4.72
N ALA A 12 -33.54 -17.29 -4.38
CA ALA A 12 -33.90 -18.64 -4.72
C ALA A 12 -35.35 -18.78 -4.25
N ALA A 13 -36.22 -19.02 -5.22
CA ALA A 13 -37.65 -18.81 -5.16
C ALA A 13 -38.22 -19.10 -3.76
N GLY A 14 -38.86 -18.11 -3.15
CA GLY A 14 -39.73 -18.37 -2.01
C GLY A 14 -40.88 -19.25 -2.49
N ILE A 15 -40.84 -20.55 -2.17
CA ILE A 15 -41.94 -21.52 -2.32
C ILE A 15 -41.68 -22.69 -1.33
N PRO A 16 -42.63 -23.14 -0.47
CA PRO A 16 -43.67 -22.44 0.29
C PRO A 16 -43.60 -22.76 1.82
N ASP A 17 -44.47 -22.15 2.62
CA ASP A 17 -44.92 -22.64 3.95
C ASP A 17 -45.62 -24.02 3.88
N ASN A 18 -45.12 -24.95 3.07
CA ASN A 18 -45.70 -26.26 2.92
C ASN A 18 -44.86 -27.25 3.71
N LEU A 19 -45.40 -27.60 4.87
CA LEU A 19 -44.98 -28.73 5.68
C LEU A 19 -44.54 -29.90 4.79
N SER A 20 -43.42 -30.55 5.16
CA SER A 20 -43.02 -31.80 4.50
C SER A 20 -44.21 -32.78 4.54
N PRO A 21 -44.55 -33.47 3.43
CA PRO A 21 -45.67 -34.41 3.40
C PRO A 21 -45.54 -35.43 4.54
N GLY A 22 -46.44 -35.37 5.53
CA GLY A 22 -46.41 -36.21 6.73
C GLY A 22 -46.20 -35.47 8.06
N PHE A 23 -45.87 -34.17 8.04
CA PHE A 23 -45.74 -33.38 9.26
C PHE A 23 -47.12 -33.04 9.83
N THR A 24 -47.37 -33.40 11.09
CA THR A 24 -48.60 -33.05 11.82
C THR A 24 -48.24 -32.45 13.17
N PHE A 25 -48.49 -31.15 13.37
CA PHE A 25 -48.18 -30.47 14.64
C PHE A 25 -48.82 -31.15 15.87
N SER A 26 -49.96 -31.84 15.69
CA SER A 26 -50.63 -32.60 16.77
C SER A 26 -49.83 -33.80 17.30
N LYS A 27 -48.76 -34.20 16.63
CA LYS A 27 -47.89 -35.33 17.01
C LYS A 27 -46.46 -34.90 17.35
N ASN A 28 -46.20 -33.60 17.44
CA ASN A 28 -44.92 -33.06 17.91
C ASN A 28 -44.85 -33.18 19.44
N PHE A 29 -43.78 -33.72 19.98
CA PHE A 29 -43.53 -33.83 21.41
C PHE A 29 -42.72 -32.66 21.93
N TYR A 30 -41.74 -32.17 21.15
CA TYR A 30 -40.81 -31.14 21.61
C TYR A 30 -40.58 -30.03 20.59
N ASP A 31 -40.44 -28.81 21.11
CA ASP A 31 -39.88 -27.68 20.37
C ASP A 31 -38.55 -27.28 21.01
N VAL A 32 -37.46 -27.25 20.23
CA VAL A 32 -36.15 -26.77 20.67
C VAL A 32 -35.92 -25.30 20.31
N TYR A 33 -35.36 -24.56 21.25
CA TYR A 33 -34.98 -23.16 21.06
C TYR A 33 -33.48 -23.05 20.86
N GLY A 34 -33.07 -22.39 19.78
CA GLY A 34 -31.68 -22.19 19.41
C GLY A 34 -31.56 -22.02 17.90
N LYS A 35 -30.43 -21.50 17.43
CA LYS A 35 -30.13 -21.44 16.00
C LYS A 35 -28.63 -21.46 15.78
N PRO A 36 -28.16 -21.91 14.61
CA PRO A 36 -26.75 -21.79 14.29
C PRO A 36 -26.37 -20.32 14.21
N ASN A 37 -25.14 -20.02 14.62
CA ASN A 37 -24.59 -18.66 14.59
C ASN A 37 -23.13 -18.75 14.17
N LEU A 38 -22.85 -18.47 12.90
CA LEU A 38 -21.49 -18.51 12.37
C LEU A 38 -20.74 -17.23 12.73
N ILE A 39 -19.54 -17.40 13.27
CA ILE A 39 -18.56 -16.33 13.44
C ILE A 39 -17.40 -16.58 12.48
N ALA A 40 -16.99 -15.52 11.79
CA ALA A 40 -15.90 -15.53 10.84
C ALA A 40 -14.67 -14.80 11.39
N SER A 41 -13.47 -15.28 11.06
CA SER A 41 -12.21 -14.62 11.37
C SER A 41 -11.18 -14.86 10.26
N ILE A 42 -10.42 -13.83 9.90
CA ILE A 42 -9.26 -13.98 9.01
C ILE A 42 -8.17 -14.78 9.73
N VAL A 43 -7.48 -15.65 8.99
CA VAL A 43 -6.37 -16.46 9.45
C VAL A 43 -5.09 -15.97 8.79
N GLY A 44 -4.10 -15.59 9.59
CA GLY A 44 -2.80 -15.09 9.10
C GLY A 44 -2.74 -13.57 9.10
N ASP A 45 -1.95 -13.00 8.18
CA ASP A 45 -1.82 -11.55 8.04
C ASP A 45 -3.07 -10.92 7.44
N GLU A 46 -3.37 -9.73 7.96
CA GLU A 46 -4.46 -8.86 7.53
C GLU A 46 -3.93 -7.55 6.93
N LYS A 47 -2.61 -7.44 6.78
CA LYS A 47 -1.91 -6.30 6.19
C LYS A 47 -1.28 -6.73 4.87
N PHE A 48 -1.43 -5.89 3.87
CA PHE A 48 -1.04 -6.19 2.50
C PHE A 48 -0.51 -4.94 1.80
N GLY A 49 0.37 -5.15 0.82
CA GLY A 49 0.90 -4.12 -0.06
C GLY A 49 -0.04 -3.81 -1.23
N ARG A 50 0.32 -2.78 -1.99
CA ARG A 50 -0.35 -2.42 -3.24
C ARG A 50 0.06 -3.39 -4.35
N GLY A 51 -0.87 -3.78 -5.23
CA GLY A 51 -0.61 -4.77 -6.28
C GLY A 51 -0.57 -6.23 -5.81
N ASP A 52 -0.75 -6.48 -4.51
CA ASP A 52 -0.72 -7.83 -3.95
C ASP A 52 -1.91 -8.68 -4.44
N GLU A 53 -1.61 -9.87 -4.95
CA GLU A 53 -2.58 -10.95 -5.17
C GLU A 53 -2.44 -12.01 -4.07
N VAL A 54 -3.44 -12.09 -3.18
CA VAL A 54 -3.37 -12.95 -1.98
C VAL A 54 -4.58 -13.85 -1.82
N THR A 55 -4.38 -15.02 -1.21
CA THR A 55 -5.47 -15.93 -0.82
C THR A 55 -5.87 -15.68 0.63
N LEU A 56 -6.91 -14.88 0.82
CA LEU A 56 -7.51 -14.65 2.14
C LEU A 56 -8.13 -15.95 2.66
N THR A 57 -7.68 -16.39 3.84
CA THR A 57 -8.17 -17.60 4.50
C THR A 57 -9.08 -17.19 5.66
N ILE A 58 -10.34 -17.62 5.62
CA ILE A 58 -11.37 -17.25 6.62
C ILE A 58 -11.83 -18.51 7.35
N ASP A 59 -11.64 -18.54 8.66
CA ASP A 59 -12.20 -19.56 9.54
C ASP A 59 -13.66 -19.22 9.90
N LEU A 60 -14.53 -20.21 9.79
CA LEU A 60 -15.93 -20.20 10.17
C LEU A 60 -16.12 -21.12 11.37
N ILE A 61 -16.68 -20.58 12.45
CA ILE A 61 -16.97 -21.31 13.68
C ILE A 61 -18.44 -21.14 14.00
N ASN A 62 -19.16 -22.25 14.20
CA ASN A 62 -20.54 -22.20 14.66
C ASN A 62 -20.58 -22.09 16.19
N ARG A 63 -21.07 -20.94 16.67
CA ARG A 63 -21.32 -20.64 18.08
C ARG A 63 -22.81 -20.73 18.45
N GLY A 64 -23.63 -21.35 17.61
CA GLY A 64 -25.00 -21.69 17.95
C GLY A 64 -25.05 -22.62 19.16
N VAL A 65 -25.94 -22.31 20.10
CA VAL A 65 -26.18 -23.08 21.33
C VAL A 65 -27.67 -23.33 21.50
N VAL A 66 -28.01 -24.47 22.11
CA VAL A 66 -29.38 -24.77 22.49
C VAL A 66 -29.69 -23.93 23.73
N LEU A 67 -30.74 -23.14 23.65
CA LEU A 67 -31.18 -22.23 24.71
C LEU A 67 -32.17 -22.91 25.66
N GLY A 68 -32.87 -23.92 25.19
CA GLY A 68 -33.83 -24.70 25.94
C GLY A 68 -34.69 -25.54 25.01
N PHE A 69 -35.65 -26.24 25.60
CA PHE A 69 -36.69 -26.97 24.87
C PHE A 69 -37.97 -26.94 25.69
N GLU A 70 -39.10 -27.05 25.01
CA GLU A 70 -40.43 -27.13 25.61
C GLU A 70 -41.08 -28.44 25.17
N SER A 71 -41.92 -29.01 26.05
CA SER A 71 -42.74 -30.17 25.71
C SER A 71 -44.10 -29.68 25.25
N ASP A 72 -44.38 -29.85 23.96
CA ASP A 72 -45.67 -29.52 23.35
C ASP A 72 -46.74 -30.54 23.74
N ARG A 73 -46.34 -31.81 23.82
CA ARG A 73 -47.20 -32.93 24.17
C ARG A 73 -46.45 -33.91 25.07
N MET A 74 -47.14 -34.41 26.08
CA MET A 74 -46.67 -35.52 26.90
C MET A 74 -46.95 -36.86 26.22
N PRO A 75 -45.99 -37.80 26.19
CA PRO A 75 -46.24 -39.15 25.70
C PRO A 75 -47.19 -39.90 26.61
N ASP A 76 -48.09 -40.69 26.03
CA ASP A 76 -49.17 -41.38 26.75
C ASP A 76 -48.78 -42.81 27.20
N ASP A 77 -47.79 -43.45 26.54
CA ASP A 77 -47.34 -44.82 26.81
C ASP A 77 -45.82 -45.01 26.60
N ASP A 78 -45.32 -46.22 26.91
CA ASP A 78 -43.89 -46.57 26.81
C ASP A 78 -43.34 -46.42 25.38
N GLU A 79 -44.17 -46.66 24.35
CA GLU A 79 -43.75 -46.55 22.95
C GLU A 79 -43.64 -45.07 22.53
N GLU A 80 -44.59 -44.23 22.92
CA GLU A 80 -44.51 -42.79 22.70
C GLU A 80 -43.37 -42.14 23.49
N ILE A 81 -43.02 -42.65 24.67
CA ILE A 81 -41.84 -42.19 25.42
C ILE A 81 -40.56 -42.39 24.59
N ASP A 82 -40.43 -43.53 23.92
CA ASP A 82 -39.27 -43.79 23.07
C ASP A 82 -39.28 -42.95 21.79
N LEU A 83 -40.44 -42.75 21.16
CA LEU A 83 -40.60 -41.83 20.02
C LEU A 83 -40.22 -40.39 20.41
N ALA A 84 -40.74 -39.89 21.53
CA ALA A 84 -40.46 -38.56 22.05
C ALA A 84 -38.95 -38.39 22.34
N ARG A 85 -38.29 -39.40 22.92
CA ARG A 85 -36.83 -39.37 23.15
C ARG A 85 -36.04 -39.29 21.85
N MET A 86 -36.44 -40.03 20.82
CA MET A 86 -35.81 -39.96 19.50
C MET A 86 -36.01 -38.58 18.86
N GLU A 87 -37.23 -38.05 18.94
CA GLU A 87 -37.58 -36.72 18.43
C GLU A 87 -36.71 -35.64 19.07
N LEU A 88 -36.61 -35.61 20.40
CA LEU A 88 -35.74 -34.68 21.11
C LEU A 88 -34.28 -34.78 20.64
N GLY A 89 -33.80 -35.99 20.35
CA GLY A 89 -32.45 -36.21 19.80
C GLY A 89 -32.23 -35.60 18.41
N TYR A 90 -33.26 -35.55 17.57
CA TYR A 90 -33.22 -34.83 16.29
C TYR A 90 -33.36 -33.33 16.50
N GLU A 91 -34.34 -32.88 17.29
CA GLU A 91 -34.62 -31.47 17.62
C GLU A 91 -33.37 -30.74 18.17
N LEU A 92 -32.60 -31.37 19.06
CA LEU A 92 -31.36 -30.80 19.61
C LEU A 92 -30.29 -30.48 18.54
N GLN A 93 -30.42 -30.99 17.32
CA GLN A 93 -29.52 -30.71 16.20
C GLN A 93 -29.81 -29.38 15.49
N GLN A 94 -30.87 -28.66 15.89
CA GLN A 94 -31.29 -27.37 15.31
C GLN A 94 -30.18 -26.31 15.27
N VAL A 95 -29.18 -26.41 16.15
CA VAL A 95 -28.04 -25.50 16.20
C VAL A 95 -26.95 -25.80 15.16
N ASN A 96 -27.09 -26.85 14.38
CA ASN A 96 -26.14 -27.21 13.32
C ASN A 96 -26.35 -26.36 12.07
N ALA A 97 -25.27 -25.78 11.55
CA ALA A 97 -25.27 -25.13 10.24
C ALA A 97 -24.96 -26.19 9.17
N ILE A 98 -25.82 -26.30 8.16
CA ILE A 98 -25.75 -27.36 7.15
C ILE A 98 -25.54 -26.73 5.77
N GLY A 99 -24.58 -27.24 5.00
CA GLY A 99 -24.37 -26.80 3.62
C GLY A 99 -24.01 -25.32 3.49
N ILE A 100 -23.08 -24.85 4.31
CA ILE A 100 -22.65 -23.45 4.33
C ILE A 100 -22.02 -23.07 2.99
N THR A 101 -22.63 -22.08 2.34
CA THR A 101 -22.06 -21.36 1.21
C THR A 101 -21.63 -19.97 1.68
N ALA A 102 -20.40 -19.57 1.38
CA ALA A 102 -19.83 -18.28 1.73
C ALA A 102 -19.48 -17.48 0.47
N VAL A 103 -19.81 -16.20 0.45
CA VAL A 103 -19.46 -15.26 -0.61
C VAL A 103 -18.79 -14.06 0.04
N LEU A 104 -17.58 -13.73 -0.41
CA LEU A 104 -16.87 -12.53 0.01
C LEU A 104 -17.11 -11.45 -1.04
N VAL A 105 -17.49 -10.26 -0.60
CA VAL A 105 -17.83 -9.14 -1.47
C VAL A 105 -17.00 -7.94 -1.06
N SER A 106 -16.39 -7.30 -2.04
CA SER A 106 -15.80 -5.98 -1.92
C SER A 106 -16.89 -4.92 -2.18
N PRO A 107 -17.19 -4.03 -1.21
CA PRO A 107 -18.09 -2.90 -1.43
C PRO A 107 -17.68 -2.02 -2.61
N GLU A 108 -18.63 -1.29 -3.20
CA GLU A 108 -18.30 -0.36 -4.29
C GLU A 108 -17.33 0.74 -3.82
N GLY A 109 -16.34 1.05 -4.67
CA GLY A 109 -15.43 2.18 -4.48
C GLY A 109 -14.25 1.93 -3.55
N ILE A 110 -14.02 0.68 -3.09
CA ILE A 110 -12.77 0.32 -2.41
C ILE A 110 -11.78 -0.31 -3.39
N PRO A 111 -10.46 -0.13 -3.20
CA PRO A 111 -9.42 -0.53 -4.15
C PRO A 111 -9.02 -2.02 -4.00
N ILE A 112 -9.99 -2.88 -3.72
CA ILE A 112 -9.78 -4.32 -3.51
C ILE A 112 -10.78 -5.08 -4.37
N GLU A 113 -10.30 -6.03 -5.16
CA GLU A 113 -11.14 -6.91 -5.96
C GLU A 113 -11.17 -8.32 -5.39
N VAL A 114 -12.35 -8.92 -5.25
CA VAL A 114 -12.49 -10.34 -4.92
C VAL A 114 -12.61 -11.14 -6.21
N LYS A 115 -11.58 -11.93 -6.53
CA LYS A 115 -11.53 -12.75 -7.77
C LYS A 115 -12.28 -14.08 -7.64
N SER A 116 -12.58 -14.49 -6.40
CA SER A 116 -13.21 -15.78 -6.12
C SER A 116 -14.73 -15.69 -6.11
N GLY A 117 -15.38 -16.72 -6.66
CA GLY A 117 -16.82 -16.93 -6.52
C GLY A 117 -17.22 -17.57 -5.17
N PRO A 118 -18.48 -18.02 -5.05
CA PRO A 118 -19.00 -18.68 -3.85
C PRO A 118 -18.17 -19.89 -3.43
N GLN A 119 -17.88 -20.00 -2.14
CA GLN A 119 -17.11 -21.08 -1.52
C GLN A 119 -18.02 -21.99 -0.70
N GLN A 120 -17.86 -23.31 -0.89
CA GLN A 120 -18.58 -24.32 -0.09
C GLN A 120 -17.74 -24.69 1.13
N ALA A 121 -18.28 -24.41 2.34
CA ALA A 121 -17.62 -24.73 3.60
C ALA A 121 -18.20 -25.99 4.29
N GLY A 122 -19.25 -26.58 3.72
CA GLY A 122 -19.89 -27.79 4.24
C GLY A 122 -20.70 -27.51 5.52
N SER A 123 -20.81 -28.49 6.42
CA SER A 123 -21.63 -28.37 7.63
C SER A 123 -20.78 -28.26 8.89
N ILE A 124 -21.23 -27.44 9.86
CA ILE A 124 -20.59 -27.25 11.16
C ILE A 124 -21.62 -27.49 12.26
N LYS A 125 -21.35 -28.51 13.08
CA LYS A 125 -22.20 -28.78 14.25
C LYS A 125 -22.13 -27.62 15.25
N GLY A 126 -23.26 -27.29 15.86
CA GLY A 126 -23.30 -26.41 17.03
C GLY A 126 -22.57 -27.07 18.20
N ASP A 127 -22.33 -26.34 19.28
CA ASP A 127 -21.79 -26.82 20.56
C ASP A 127 -20.35 -27.42 20.63
N LYS A 128 -19.74 -27.86 19.51
CA LYS A 128 -18.41 -28.54 19.54
C LYS A 128 -17.21 -27.70 19.12
N GLY A 129 -17.40 -26.41 18.80
CA GLY A 129 -16.32 -25.54 18.35
C GLY A 129 -15.62 -26.04 17.07
N ALA A 130 -16.30 -26.87 16.27
CA ALA A 130 -15.78 -27.32 14.99
C ALA A 130 -15.61 -26.12 14.07
N ARG A 131 -14.51 -26.11 13.30
CA ARG A 131 -14.18 -25.04 12.37
C ARG A 131 -14.15 -25.55 10.95
N LYS A 132 -14.55 -24.71 10.01
CA LYS A 132 -14.35 -24.89 8.57
C LYS A 132 -13.71 -23.63 8.01
N THR A 133 -13.07 -23.77 6.87
CA THR A 133 -12.31 -22.68 6.27
C THR A 133 -12.85 -22.40 4.89
N ALA A 134 -13.02 -21.14 4.55
CA ALA A 134 -13.29 -20.64 3.20
C ALA A 134 -12.06 -19.85 2.71
N ARG A 135 -11.73 -19.96 1.43
CA ARG A 135 -10.57 -19.28 0.83
C ARG A 135 -11.03 -18.40 -0.32
N PHE A 136 -10.57 -17.16 -0.34
CA PHE A 136 -10.90 -16.18 -1.38
C PHE A 136 -9.63 -15.51 -1.88
N ASN A 137 -9.37 -15.60 -3.17
CA ASN A 137 -8.35 -14.79 -3.82
C ASN A 137 -8.86 -13.35 -3.94
N ILE A 138 -8.03 -12.41 -3.48
CA ILE A 138 -8.24 -10.98 -3.60
C ILE A 138 -7.02 -10.35 -4.29
N GLU A 139 -7.26 -9.22 -4.94
CA GLU A 139 -6.23 -8.37 -5.55
C GLU A 139 -6.39 -6.96 -4.98
N ILE A 140 -5.28 -6.32 -4.63
CA ILE A 140 -5.24 -4.93 -4.16
C ILE A 140 -4.73 -4.06 -5.30
N ASP A 141 -5.43 -2.97 -5.59
CA ASP A 141 -5.03 -2.03 -6.65
C ASP A 141 -3.60 -1.51 -6.41
N GLU A 142 -2.81 -1.38 -7.49
CA GLU A 142 -1.45 -0.83 -7.45
C GLU A 142 -1.42 0.62 -6.89
N ASN A 143 -2.53 1.35 -7.02
CA ASN A 143 -2.69 2.71 -6.53
C ASN A 143 -3.61 2.79 -5.30
N ALA A 144 -3.86 1.66 -4.63
CA ALA A 144 -4.72 1.62 -3.44
C ALA A 144 -4.21 2.57 -2.36
N PRO A 145 -5.00 3.56 -1.88
CA PRO A 145 -4.61 4.36 -0.74
C PRO A 145 -4.43 3.48 0.50
N ALA A 146 -3.48 3.82 1.37
CA ALA A 146 -3.31 3.11 2.62
C ALA A 146 -4.55 3.30 3.51
N GLY A 147 -4.87 2.26 4.27
CA GLY A 147 -6.02 2.30 5.16
C GLY A 147 -6.65 0.94 5.38
N THR A 148 -7.68 0.93 6.22
CA THR A 148 -8.41 -0.28 6.57
C THR A 148 -9.71 -0.34 5.79
N TYR A 149 -9.88 -1.41 5.02
CA TYR A 149 -10.99 -1.61 4.11
C TYR A 149 -11.91 -2.75 4.56
N PRO A 150 -13.23 -2.53 4.53
CA PRO A 150 -14.20 -3.57 4.88
C PRO A 150 -14.47 -4.50 3.70
N LEU A 151 -14.42 -5.81 3.95
CA LEU A 151 -14.94 -6.85 3.07
C LEU A 151 -16.18 -7.47 3.73
N ILE A 152 -17.22 -7.73 2.95
CA ILE A 152 -18.48 -8.28 3.44
C ILE A 152 -18.51 -9.77 3.15
N LEU A 153 -18.49 -10.59 4.20
CA LEU A 153 -18.72 -12.02 4.10
C LEU A 153 -20.20 -12.31 4.29
N ALA A 154 -20.88 -12.71 3.22
CA ALA A 154 -22.24 -13.22 3.25
C ALA A 154 -22.22 -14.76 3.30
N THR A 155 -22.88 -15.34 4.30
CA THR A 155 -23.06 -16.79 4.41
C THR A 155 -24.54 -17.14 4.31
N SER A 156 -24.82 -18.23 3.58
CA SER A 156 -26.14 -18.86 3.48
C SER A 156 -26.00 -20.32 3.87
N TYR A 157 -26.84 -20.80 4.77
CA TYR A 157 -26.81 -22.18 5.23
C TYR A 157 -28.20 -22.63 5.67
N MET A 158 -28.44 -23.93 5.59
CA MET A 158 -29.66 -24.54 6.10
C MET A 158 -29.48 -24.89 7.58
N TYR A 159 -30.60 -24.96 8.29
CA TYR A 159 -30.66 -25.56 9.62
C TYR A 159 -31.95 -26.36 9.75
N GLN A 160 -31.92 -27.41 10.57
CA GLN A 160 -33.11 -28.17 10.88
C GLN A 160 -33.95 -27.34 11.85
N LYS A 161 -35.10 -26.85 11.41
CA LYS A 161 -36.00 -26.03 12.19
C LYS A 161 -36.85 -26.85 13.15
N ASN A 162 -37.19 -28.07 12.76
CA ASN A 162 -37.97 -29.01 13.55
C ASN A 162 -37.77 -30.45 13.00
N ALA A 163 -37.99 -31.46 13.84
CA ALA A 163 -38.06 -32.87 13.52
C ALA A 163 -39.25 -33.52 14.21
N GLN A 164 -39.96 -34.38 13.47
CA GLN A 164 -41.03 -35.20 14.00
C GLN A 164 -40.68 -36.67 13.84
N VAL A 165 -40.89 -37.46 14.90
CA VAL A 165 -40.70 -38.92 14.86
C VAL A 165 -42.00 -39.63 15.16
N SER A 166 -42.37 -40.57 14.30
CA SER A 166 -43.59 -41.38 14.45
C SER A 166 -43.36 -42.82 14.03
N GLY A 167 -44.37 -43.68 14.17
CA GLY A 167 -44.30 -45.09 13.76
C GLY A 167 -44.30 -46.04 14.95
N ASN A 168 -43.70 -47.22 14.79
CA ASN A 168 -43.65 -48.26 15.81
C ASN A 168 -42.19 -48.59 16.15
N VAL A 169 -41.81 -48.37 17.41
CA VAL A 169 -40.43 -48.55 17.87
C VAL A 169 -40.12 -50.04 18.06
N SER A 170 -41.10 -50.80 18.54
CA SER A 170 -40.95 -52.24 18.83
C SER A 170 -40.64 -53.06 17.58
N ASP A 171 -41.23 -52.67 16.45
CA ASP A 171 -41.02 -53.29 15.13
C ASP A 171 -39.88 -52.63 14.33
N SER A 172 -39.15 -51.67 14.91
CA SER A 172 -38.11 -50.87 14.23
C SER A 172 -38.62 -50.16 12.97
N ARG A 173 -39.89 -49.74 12.96
CA ARG A 173 -40.56 -49.04 11.86
C ARG A 173 -40.86 -47.60 12.26
N THR A 174 -39.81 -46.81 12.40
CA THR A 174 -39.94 -45.38 12.70
C THR A 174 -39.80 -44.53 11.44
N ASP A 175 -40.65 -43.53 11.33
CA ASP A 175 -40.65 -42.52 10.28
C ASP A 175 -40.15 -41.20 10.88
N VAL A 176 -39.14 -40.60 10.25
CA VAL A 176 -38.54 -39.33 10.68
C VAL A 176 -38.78 -38.26 9.62
N ASN A 177 -39.52 -37.23 10.00
CA ASN A 177 -39.82 -36.08 9.16
C ASN A 177 -38.98 -34.88 9.62
N LEU A 178 -38.06 -34.40 8.78
CA LEU A 178 -37.21 -33.26 9.09
C LEU A 178 -37.68 -32.03 8.32
N TRP A 179 -37.82 -30.91 9.02
CA TRP A 179 -38.12 -29.62 8.42
C TRP A 179 -36.88 -28.72 8.45
N TYR A 180 -36.45 -28.27 7.28
CA TYR A 180 -35.34 -27.35 7.13
C TYR A 180 -35.81 -25.94 6.76
N ASP A 181 -35.03 -24.95 7.19
CA ASP A 181 -35.17 -23.56 6.80
C ASP A 181 -33.78 -22.97 6.49
N THR A 182 -33.74 -21.83 5.81
CA THR A 182 -32.48 -21.18 5.40
C THR A 182 -32.19 -19.98 6.28
N LEU A 183 -30.96 -19.85 6.74
CA LEU A 183 -30.46 -18.65 7.41
C LEU A 183 -29.36 -17.98 6.59
N ASN A 184 -29.47 -16.67 6.49
CA ASN A 184 -28.45 -15.80 5.91
C ASN A 184 -27.80 -14.97 7.02
N GLN A 185 -26.48 -14.88 7.03
CA GLN A 185 -25.72 -14.01 7.93
C GLN A 185 -24.71 -13.18 7.14
N THR A 186 -24.47 -11.96 7.58
CA THR A 186 -23.44 -11.09 7.03
C THR A 186 -22.49 -10.68 8.14
N GLN A 187 -21.19 -10.68 7.83
CA GLN A 187 -20.12 -10.26 8.74
C GLN A 187 -19.15 -9.36 7.97
N THR A 188 -18.72 -8.29 8.61
CA THR A 188 -17.69 -7.41 8.04
C THR A 188 -16.33 -7.88 8.55
N LEU A 189 -15.43 -8.17 7.61
CA LEU A 189 -14.03 -8.44 7.86
C LEU A 189 -13.21 -7.23 7.42
N TYR A 190 -12.12 -6.93 8.11
CA TYR A 190 -11.28 -5.79 7.77
C TYR A 190 -9.91 -6.28 7.33
N ILE A 191 -9.41 -5.70 6.24
CA ILE A 191 -8.01 -5.84 5.81
C ILE A 191 -7.38 -4.45 5.73
N THR A 192 -6.06 -4.36 5.85
CA THR A 192 -5.32 -3.11 5.86
C THR A 192 -4.35 -3.08 4.69
N VAL A 193 -4.44 -2.03 3.88
CA VAL A 193 -3.38 -1.68 2.92
C VAL A 193 -2.36 -0.85 3.67
N GLU A 194 -1.11 -1.28 3.63
CA GLU A 194 -0.02 -0.64 4.37
C GLU A 194 0.31 0.75 3.82
N LYS A 195 0.87 1.58 4.69
CA LYS A 195 1.44 2.85 4.27
C LYS A 195 2.81 2.57 3.66
N LEU A 196 3.15 3.36 2.66
CA LEU A 196 4.45 3.36 2.02
C LEU A 196 4.89 4.81 1.77
N ALA A 197 6.19 5.03 1.82
CA ALA A 197 6.80 6.23 1.28
C ALA A 197 6.95 6.05 -0.24
N ASP A 198 6.64 7.12 -0.97
CA ASP A 198 6.75 7.17 -2.43
C ASP A 198 7.28 8.55 -2.81
N PHE A 199 7.98 8.66 -3.94
CA PHE A 199 8.73 9.85 -4.28
C PHE A 199 8.57 10.27 -5.72
N GLU A 200 8.48 11.58 -5.93
CA GLU A 200 8.49 12.19 -7.25
C GLU A 200 9.53 13.31 -7.34
N ILE A 201 10.09 13.50 -8.54
CA ILE A 201 10.95 14.65 -8.84
C ILE A 201 10.07 15.82 -9.25
N THR A 202 10.07 16.89 -8.46
CA THR A 202 9.28 18.10 -8.74
C THR A 202 10.07 19.19 -9.45
N ASN A 203 11.40 19.18 -9.32
CA ASN A 203 12.26 20.18 -9.97
C ASN A 203 13.68 19.66 -10.18
N VAL A 204 14.27 19.98 -11.32
CA VAL A 204 15.68 19.72 -11.66
C VAL A 204 16.31 21.02 -12.14
N SER A 205 17.39 21.44 -11.50
CA SER A 205 18.16 22.62 -11.88
C SER A 205 19.62 22.25 -12.13
N SER A 206 20.12 22.57 -13.32
CA SER A 206 21.51 22.33 -13.69
C SER A 206 21.99 23.35 -14.72
N ASP A 207 23.32 23.53 -14.79
CA ASP A 207 23.98 24.41 -15.78
C ASP A 207 25.19 23.67 -16.37
N LEU A 208 24.94 22.42 -16.80
CA LEU A 208 25.95 21.51 -17.35
C LEU A 208 26.43 22.00 -18.72
N ARG A 209 27.72 21.87 -18.99
CA ARG A 209 28.33 22.20 -20.28
C ARG A 209 29.35 21.14 -20.67
N ALA A 210 29.42 20.86 -21.96
CA ALA A 210 30.40 19.90 -22.48
C ALA A 210 31.83 20.33 -22.12
N GLY A 211 32.58 19.43 -21.49
CA GLY A 211 33.97 19.65 -21.07
C GLY A 211 34.15 20.51 -19.82
N GLU A 212 33.10 20.71 -19.01
CA GLU A 212 33.24 21.31 -17.68
C GLU A 212 33.06 20.23 -16.59
N ASP A 213 33.95 20.30 -15.60
CA ASP A 213 34.00 19.43 -14.42
C ASP A 213 33.39 20.13 -13.21
N ASP A 214 33.10 19.37 -12.15
CA ASP A 214 32.61 19.84 -10.85
C ASP A 214 31.32 20.69 -10.92
N ARG A 215 30.43 20.38 -11.88
CA ARG A 215 29.19 21.15 -12.08
C ARG A 215 28.09 20.63 -11.15
N VAL A 216 27.50 21.55 -10.39
CA VAL A 216 26.41 21.24 -9.47
C VAL A 216 25.09 21.00 -10.22
N ILE A 217 24.41 19.92 -9.84
CA ILE A 217 23.02 19.62 -10.16
C ILE A 217 22.20 19.61 -8.86
N SER A 218 21.00 20.19 -8.91
CA SER A 218 20.04 20.17 -7.81
C SER A 218 18.77 19.45 -8.25
N ILE A 219 18.39 18.40 -7.53
CA ILE A 219 17.16 17.62 -7.77
C ILE A 219 16.28 17.75 -6.53
N THR A 220 15.04 18.16 -6.72
CA THR A 220 14.06 18.29 -5.62
C THR A 220 13.12 17.09 -5.63
N TYR A 221 13.13 16.35 -4.53
CA TYR A 221 12.32 15.16 -4.31
C TYR A 221 11.16 15.52 -3.40
N LEU A 222 9.94 15.11 -3.75
CA LEU A 222 8.72 15.22 -2.97
C LEU A 222 8.33 13.82 -2.49
N ASN A 223 8.06 13.64 -1.20
CA ASN A 223 7.41 12.43 -0.73
C ASN A 223 5.90 12.51 -1.03
N THR A 224 5.44 11.74 -2.01
CA THR A 224 4.03 11.62 -2.43
C THR A 224 3.29 10.52 -1.68
N GLY A 225 4.01 9.67 -0.95
CA GLY A 225 3.47 8.58 -0.15
C GLY A 225 2.77 9.02 1.14
N GLU A 226 2.36 8.03 1.94
CA GLU A 226 1.57 8.21 3.16
C GLU A 226 2.38 7.92 4.43
N GLU A 227 3.65 7.57 4.26
CA GLU A 227 4.62 7.27 5.31
C GLU A 227 5.77 8.28 5.31
N THR A 228 6.33 8.56 6.49
CA THR A 228 7.55 9.36 6.60
C THR A 228 8.75 8.48 6.31
N ALA A 229 9.55 8.87 5.31
CA ALA A 229 10.85 8.27 5.07
C ALA A 229 11.91 8.91 5.98
N THR A 230 12.61 8.10 6.76
CA THR A 230 13.68 8.56 7.64
C THR A 230 15.05 8.19 7.08
N ASP A 231 16.10 8.91 7.48
CA ASP A 231 17.48 8.68 7.00
C ASP A 231 17.61 8.53 5.47
N ALA A 232 16.80 9.30 4.75
CA ALA A 232 16.73 9.27 3.30
C ALA A 232 18.04 9.76 2.67
N VAL A 233 18.57 8.96 1.75
CA VAL A 233 19.74 9.26 0.93
C VAL A 233 19.38 9.05 -0.52
N ALA A 234 19.36 10.13 -1.30
CA ALA A 234 19.21 10.04 -2.74
C ALA A 234 20.54 9.63 -3.37
N ARG A 235 20.47 8.82 -4.41
CA ARG A 235 21.60 8.43 -5.23
C ARG A 235 21.28 8.68 -6.70
N ILE A 236 22.26 9.10 -7.48
CA ILE A 236 22.16 9.20 -8.94
C ILE A 236 22.99 8.11 -9.62
N SER A 237 22.46 7.55 -10.69
CA SER A 237 23.14 6.58 -11.55
C SER A 237 23.59 7.30 -12.82
N VAL A 238 24.90 7.58 -12.90
CA VAL A 238 25.50 8.31 -14.02
C VAL A 238 26.25 7.38 -14.96
N THR A 239 26.11 7.64 -16.25
CA THR A 239 26.81 6.96 -17.35
C THR A 239 27.24 7.98 -18.39
N ASP A 240 28.04 7.56 -19.38
CA ASP A 240 28.52 8.44 -20.45
C ASP A 240 27.39 9.32 -21.03
N PRO A 241 27.57 10.65 -21.12
CA PRO A 241 28.84 11.38 -21.02
C PRO A 241 29.14 11.97 -19.62
N PHE A 242 28.46 11.51 -18.57
CA PHE A 242 28.63 12.01 -17.22
C PHE A 242 29.48 11.08 -16.36
N SER A 243 30.30 11.68 -15.50
CA SER A 243 30.86 11.02 -14.31
C SER A 243 30.55 11.84 -13.07
N SER A 244 30.59 11.20 -11.90
CA SER A 244 30.39 11.86 -10.62
C SER A 244 31.44 11.40 -9.63
N THR A 245 31.97 12.34 -8.85
CA THR A 245 32.79 12.06 -7.67
C THR A 245 31.97 11.95 -6.39
N ASP A 246 30.74 12.47 -6.39
CA ASP A 246 29.77 12.41 -5.30
C ASP A 246 28.36 12.18 -5.87
N ASP A 247 27.96 10.91 -5.92
CA ASP A 247 26.70 10.45 -6.50
C ASP A 247 25.56 10.34 -5.47
N GLN A 248 25.77 10.83 -4.23
CA GLN A 248 24.80 10.70 -3.14
C GLN A 248 24.48 12.05 -2.48
N ALA A 249 23.25 12.18 -1.98
CA ALA A 249 22.82 13.34 -1.21
C ALA A 249 21.98 12.89 -0.01
N TYR A 250 22.40 13.25 1.21
CA TYR A 250 21.61 13.04 2.41
C TYR A 250 20.43 14.03 2.46
N LEU A 251 19.21 13.51 2.45
CA LEU A 251 17.98 14.29 2.48
C LEU A 251 17.36 14.39 3.88
N GLY A 252 17.73 13.51 4.81
CA GLY A 252 17.21 13.51 6.17
C GLY A 252 15.87 12.79 6.27
N ALA A 253 14.90 13.39 6.97
CA ALA A 253 13.56 12.85 7.07
C ALA A 253 12.63 13.61 6.13
N LEU A 254 11.81 12.88 5.36
CA LEU A 254 10.80 13.43 4.46
C LEU A 254 9.42 12.93 4.89
N ALA A 255 8.63 13.79 5.50
CA ALA A 255 7.23 13.50 5.81
C ALA A 255 6.36 13.48 4.53
N PRO A 256 5.16 12.88 4.56
CA PRO A 256 4.20 12.98 3.47
C PRO A 256 3.95 14.43 3.04
N GLY A 257 4.12 14.71 1.75
CA GLY A 257 3.98 16.04 1.16
C GLY A 257 5.19 16.98 1.33
N GLU A 258 6.27 16.54 1.98
CA GLU A 258 7.49 17.34 2.15
C GLU A 258 8.41 17.24 0.94
N SER A 259 9.09 18.33 0.60
CA SER A 259 10.08 18.36 -0.47
C SER A 259 11.46 18.76 0.04
N VAL A 260 12.49 18.03 -0.39
CA VAL A 260 13.89 18.31 -0.07
C VAL A 260 14.74 18.27 -1.34
N THR A 261 15.70 19.19 -1.44
CA THR A 261 16.61 19.27 -2.59
C THR A 261 17.94 18.58 -2.28
N GLY A 262 18.24 17.52 -3.03
CA GLY A 262 19.56 16.90 -3.08
C GLY A 262 20.49 17.67 -4.01
N ILE A 263 21.77 17.74 -3.64
CA ILE A 263 22.83 18.40 -4.42
C ILE A 263 23.83 17.33 -4.82
N PHE A 264 24.12 17.24 -6.11
CA PHE A 264 25.14 16.33 -6.64
C PHE A 264 26.13 17.10 -7.52
N VAL A 265 27.27 16.50 -7.79
CA VAL A 265 28.35 17.10 -8.59
C VAL A 265 28.65 16.20 -9.79
N LEU A 266 28.64 16.77 -10.99
CA LEU A 266 28.86 16.05 -12.23
C LEU A 266 29.99 16.65 -13.05
N ASP A 267 30.77 15.77 -13.67
CA ASP A 267 31.69 16.09 -14.74
C ASP A 267 31.04 15.72 -16.08
N THR A 268 31.22 16.57 -17.08
CA THR A 268 30.65 16.35 -18.41
C THR A 268 31.76 16.23 -19.44
N ASP A 269 31.83 15.12 -20.17
CA ASP A 269 32.84 14.92 -21.22
C ASP A 269 32.80 16.07 -22.26
N SER A 270 33.98 16.50 -22.69
CA SER A 270 34.20 17.39 -23.82
C SER A 270 33.52 16.95 -25.12
N GLY A 271 33.37 15.63 -25.32
CA GLY A 271 32.68 15.02 -26.47
C GLY A 271 31.17 14.93 -26.32
N ALA A 272 30.60 15.39 -25.20
CA ALA A 272 29.18 15.28 -24.92
C ALA A 272 28.33 15.99 -25.99
N ALA A 273 27.31 15.29 -26.49
CA ALA A 273 26.37 15.89 -27.42
C ALA A 273 25.49 16.91 -26.69
N ILE A 274 25.24 18.07 -27.32
CA ILE A 274 24.37 19.12 -26.77
C ILE A 274 22.92 18.66 -26.94
N LYS A 275 22.35 18.07 -25.88
CA LYS A 275 20.96 17.62 -25.80
C LYS A 275 20.55 17.42 -24.35
N SER A 276 19.28 17.02 -24.15
CA SER A 276 18.80 16.57 -22.85
C SER A 276 19.14 15.10 -22.60
N TYR A 277 19.45 14.77 -21.36
CA TYR A 277 19.78 13.44 -20.87
C TYR A 277 18.92 13.13 -19.64
N GLY A 278 18.52 11.87 -19.51
CA GLY A 278 17.94 11.35 -18.28
C GLY A 278 19.05 10.82 -17.37
N ILE A 279 18.96 11.14 -16.09
CA ILE A 279 19.80 10.58 -15.02
C ILE A 279 18.85 9.86 -14.08
N ASP A 280 19.04 8.55 -13.94
CA ASP A 280 18.22 7.75 -13.03
C ASP A 280 18.63 8.03 -11.59
N THR A 281 17.66 8.07 -10.69
CA THR A 281 17.86 8.37 -9.28
C THR A 281 16.91 7.58 -8.41
N GLU A 282 17.43 7.13 -7.28
CA GLU A 282 16.71 6.31 -6.31
C GLU A 282 16.97 6.88 -4.91
N ILE A 283 16.03 6.69 -3.99
CA ILE A 283 16.16 7.09 -2.61
C ILE A 283 16.19 5.83 -1.75
N ARG A 284 17.29 5.66 -1.01
CA ARG A 284 17.34 4.68 0.08
C ARG A 284 16.88 5.35 1.37
N PHE A 285 15.95 4.76 2.09
CA PHE A 285 15.40 5.31 3.32
C PHE A 285 15.11 4.21 4.34
N THR A 286 14.77 4.61 5.56
CA THR A 286 14.26 3.74 6.61
C THR A 286 12.77 4.03 6.82
N ASP A 287 11.96 2.99 6.72
CA ASP A 287 10.50 3.04 6.90
C ASP A 287 10.11 3.16 8.39
N SER A 288 8.81 3.11 8.68
CA SER A 288 8.31 3.16 10.06
C SER A 288 8.54 1.87 10.87
N THR A 289 8.86 0.75 10.20
CA THR A 289 9.19 -0.53 10.86
C THR A 289 10.67 -0.59 11.26
N GLY A 290 11.50 0.30 10.71
CA GLY A 290 12.95 0.35 10.92
C GLY A 290 13.73 -0.44 9.87
N GLU A 291 13.08 -0.90 8.81
CA GLU A 291 13.68 -1.61 7.69
C GLU A 291 14.19 -0.62 6.63
N SER A 292 15.28 -0.99 5.94
CA SER A 292 15.87 -0.14 4.91
C SER A 292 15.27 -0.50 3.55
N GLU A 293 14.60 0.47 2.94
CA GLU A 293 13.93 0.35 1.66
C GLU A 293 14.61 1.20 0.58
N ILE A 294 14.34 0.87 -0.68
CA ILE A 294 14.77 1.63 -1.86
C ILE A 294 13.52 2.00 -2.65
N SER A 295 13.38 3.27 -3.00
CA SER A 295 12.27 3.76 -3.82
C SER A 295 12.26 3.12 -5.21
N GLU A 296 11.14 3.27 -5.91
CA GLU A 296 11.16 3.12 -7.36
C GLU A 296 12.16 4.08 -8.01
N SER A 297 12.64 3.71 -9.19
CA SER A 297 13.60 4.50 -9.93
C SER A 297 12.91 5.69 -10.61
N MET A 298 13.43 6.89 -10.38
CA MET A 298 12.95 8.13 -10.99
C MET A 298 13.98 8.65 -12.00
N THR A 299 13.55 9.36 -13.05
CA THR A 299 14.48 9.93 -14.03
C THR A 299 14.51 11.46 -13.97
N ALA A 300 15.65 12.03 -13.57
CA ALA A 300 15.92 13.46 -13.62
C ALA A 300 16.37 13.88 -15.02
N THR A 301 15.69 14.84 -15.65
CA THR A 301 16.09 15.36 -16.97
C THR A 301 17.03 16.56 -16.83
N VAL A 302 18.24 16.46 -17.36
CA VAL A 302 19.22 17.54 -17.43
C VAL A 302 19.54 17.91 -18.86
N THR A 303 20.02 19.13 -19.11
CA THR A 303 20.41 19.58 -20.45
C THR A 303 21.86 20.05 -20.47
N ILE A 304 22.63 19.56 -21.44
CA ILE A 304 24.00 20.00 -21.67
C ILE A 304 23.99 21.19 -22.63
N ALA A 305 24.60 22.30 -22.21
CA ALA A 305 24.79 23.49 -23.03
C ALA A 305 26.19 23.52 -23.69
N PRO A 306 26.39 24.33 -24.75
CA PRO A 306 27.71 24.54 -25.32
C PRO A 306 28.70 25.14 -24.31
N LEU A 307 29.97 24.75 -24.42
CA LEU A 307 31.05 25.35 -23.64
C LEU A 307 31.13 26.86 -23.91
N ILE A 308 31.27 27.67 -22.85
CA ILE A 308 31.50 29.11 -22.99
C ILE A 308 32.99 29.33 -23.31
N PRO A 309 33.35 29.85 -24.50
CA PRO A 309 34.74 30.08 -24.83
C PRO A 309 35.38 31.08 -23.86
N THR A 310 36.65 30.86 -23.51
CA THR A 310 37.39 31.67 -22.54
C THR A 310 37.39 33.17 -22.90
N SER A 311 37.35 33.50 -24.20
CA SER A 311 37.24 34.88 -24.69
C SER A 311 35.96 35.60 -24.27
N ALA A 312 34.86 34.87 -24.05
CA ALA A 312 33.60 35.42 -23.57
C ALA A 312 33.53 35.51 -22.03
N LYS A 313 34.33 34.71 -21.30
CA LYS A 313 34.45 34.79 -19.83
C LYS A 313 35.21 36.05 -19.39
N VAL A 314 36.14 36.57 -20.21
CA VAL A 314 36.90 37.80 -19.92
C VAL A 314 36.10 39.02 -20.37
N LYS A 315 35.68 39.86 -19.42
CA LYS A 315 34.98 41.11 -19.75
C LYS A 315 35.90 42.01 -20.58
N PRO A 316 35.42 42.65 -21.67
CA PRO A 316 36.26 43.33 -22.66
C PRO A 316 37.08 44.51 -22.08
N TYR A 317 36.71 45.00 -20.89
CA TYR A 317 37.40 46.07 -20.19
C TYR A 317 38.56 45.61 -19.30
N ILE A 318 38.71 44.31 -19.02
CA ILE A 318 39.79 43.80 -18.16
C ILE A 318 41.16 44.00 -18.84
N LEU A 319 41.28 43.64 -20.12
CA LEU A 319 42.52 43.82 -20.88
C LEU A 319 42.94 45.31 -21.01
N PRO A 320 42.05 46.25 -21.41
CA PRO A 320 42.35 47.69 -21.39
C PRO A 320 42.72 48.20 -20.00
N ALA A 321 42.04 47.78 -18.94
CA ALA A 321 42.31 48.23 -17.58
C ALA A 321 43.69 47.78 -17.09
N VAL A 322 44.08 46.53 -17.36
CA VAL A 322 45.42 46.01 -17.04
C VAL A 322 46.49 46.75 -17.85
N LEU A 323 46.25 47.01 -19.15
CA LEU A 323 47.18 47.78 -19.99
C LEU A 323 47.35 49.21 -19.47
N LEU A 324 46.26 49.87 -19.08
CA LEU A 324 46.27 51.23 -18.56
C LEU A 324 47.00 51.30 -17.21
N LEU A 325 46.80 50.31 -16.34
CA LEU A 325 47.53 50.18 -15.08
C LEU A 325 49.04 49.98 -15.31
N LEU A 326 49.42 49.14 -16.26
CA LEU A 326 50.82 48.95 -16.66
C LEU A 326 51.43 50.24 -17.22
N LEU A 327 50.70 50.99 -18.06
CA LEU A 327 51.15 52.28 -18.58
C LEU A 327 51.34 53.32 -17.48
N VAL A 328 50.45 53.35 -16.48
CA VAL A 328 50.60 54.22 -15.31
C VAL A 328 51.83 53.84 -14.50
N LEU A 329 52.09 52.55 -14.28
CA LEU A 329 53.29 52.05 -13.59
C LEU A 329 54.58 52.39 -14.35
N VAL A 330 54.60 52.26 -15.67
CA VAL A 330 55.73 52.68 -16.50
C VAL A 330 55.93 54.20 -16.43
N ALA A 331 54.86 54.99 -16.55
CA ALA A 331 54.94 56.44 -16.48
C ALA A 331 55.45 56.93 -15.11
N THR A 332 55.00 56.32 -14.02
CA THR A 332 55.47 56.61 -12.66
C THR A 332 56.92 56.16 -12.45
N GLY A 333 57.30 54.98 -12.96
CA GLY A 333 58.68 54.51 -12.95
C GLY A 333 59.64 55.41 -13.75
N VAL A 334 59.24 55.84 -14.95
CA VAL A 334 60.01 56.78 -15.78
C VAL A 334 60.12 58.14 -15.09
N ARG A 335 59.02 58.65 -14.51
CA ARG A 335 59.04 59.90 -13.74
C ARG A 335 60.01 59.82 -12.56
N TYR A 336 59.95 58.73 -11.79
CA TYR A 336 60.86 58.48 -10.67
C TYR A 336 62.33 58.39 -11.13
N TYR A 337 62.60 57.69 -12.23
CA TYR A 337 63.95 57.60 -12.81
C TYR A 337 64.48 58.96 -13.23
N LEU A 338 63.69 59.76 -13.95
CA LEU A 338 64.09 61.10 -14.38
C LEU A 338 64.37 62.04 -13.21
N THR A 339 63.53 62.02 -12.15
CA THR A 339 63.75 62.91 -11.00
C THR A 339 64.94 62.50 -10.14
N ASN A 340 65.20 61.21 -9.95
CA ASN A 340 66.25 60.75 -9.03
C ASN A 340 67.61 60.47 -9.69
N VAL A 341 67.65 60.17 -10.99
CA VAL A 341 68.89 59.81 -11.70
C VAL A 341 69.42 60.96 -12.56
N ALA A 342 68.56 61.75 -13.22
CA ALA A 342 69.02 62.91 -14.00
C ALA A 342 69.42 64.10 -13.11
N GLY A 343 68.83 64.25 -11.92
CA GLY A 343 69.17 65.29 -10.95
C GLY A 343 70.59 65.19 -10.37
N LYS A 344 71.26 64.03 -10.46
CA LYS A 344 72.63 63.84 -9.97
C LYS A 344 73.73 64.21 -10.96
N ARG A 345 73.40 64.63 -12.20
CA ARG A 345 74.40 65.08 -13.19
C ARG A 345 74.73 66.58 -13.16
N ASN A 346 73.96 67.38 -12.42
CA ASN A 346 74.19 68.82 -12.25
C ASN A 346 74.55 69.17 -10.80
N ALA A 347 75.70 68.69 -10.33
CA ALA A 347 76.37 69.29 -9.17
C ALA A 347 77.50 70.20 -9.71
N PRO A 348 77.56 71.49 -9.35
CA PRO A 348 78.63 72.37 -9.80
C PRO A 348 79.98 71.94 -9.22
N ARG A 349 81.04 71.99 -10.05
CA ARG A 349 82.43 72.04 -9.56
C ARG A 349 82.62 73.35 -8.81
N THR A 350 83.01 73.26 -7.54
CA THR A 350 83.69 74.35 -6.84
C THR A 350 85.17 74.31 -7.18
N ASP A 351 85.57 75.08 -8.18
CA ASP A 351 86.83 75.84 -8.18
C ASP A 351 86.49 77.16 -7.44
N GLU A 352 87.28 77.84 -6.61
CA GLU A 352 88.73 78.03 -6.49
C GLU A 352 88.93 78.92 -5.24
N GLN A 353 90.04 78.81 -4.47
CA GLN A 353 90.98 79.93 -4.21
C GLN A 353 92.10 79.58 -3.22
N ASP A 354 93.32 79.88 -3.67
CA ASP A 354 94.57 80.00 -2.91
C ASP A 354 94.48 81.06 -1.79
N ASP A 355 95.04 80.73 -0.62
CA ASP A 355 96.19 81.42 0.02
C ASP A 355 96.83 80.52 1.11
#